data_AF-A0A1X6Z920-F1
#
_entry.id   AF-A0A1X6Z920-F1
#
_cell.length_a   1.000
_cell.length_b   1.000
_cell.length_c   1.000
_cell.angle_alpha   90.00
_cell.angle_beta   90.00
_cell.angle_gamma   90.00
#
_symmetry.space_group_name_H-M   'P 1'
#
loop_
_entity.id
_entity.type
_entity.pdbx_description
1 polymer ?
#
loop_
_entity_poly.entity_id
_entity_poly.type
_entity_poly.pdbx_seq_one_letter_code
_entity_poly.pdbx_strand_id
1 'polypeptide(L)'
;MIEAFQALRGTSAVLYLMFGALLGLVVGILPALGGAAGLSLLFTFIYGMEPSAAMAMVIGMLATVSTGDTITSVLLGVPGSASSQATVLDGFPMAKQGQAARALSAGFLSSVIGGLFGALVLTLTLQSAKQVILWFGIPEILMMILFGVASVAALSGKSLPKGVAICAFGMVVASVGFAPASGEQRLDLGLFYLGDGLPLIACVIVVFVIPEIADLIQQNRSISDRPSLGNGTRQGVIDVLRNKWIVLRSATVGCLVGAMPGVGGAVVDWIVYGQTVRSAKDKSQFGKGDVRGVIGVESSNNAVMGGALVPTLLFGVPGSGSTALLLSALILIGIQPGPGMLTQDIDLTYLMIWSLALANILGAGACFLFSRHLAKLTLIPFS
;
A
#
# COMPACT_ATOMS: atom_id res chain seq x y z
N MET A 1 -14.93 -4.40 18.44
CA MET A 1 -14.32 -5.63 17.86
C MET A 1 -15.36 -6.65 17.41
N ILE A 2 -16.28 -7.10 18.29
CA ILE A 2 -17.36 -8.03 17.89
C ILE A 2 -18.34 -7.34 16.92
N GLU A 3 -18.69 -6.07 17.17
CA GLU A 3 -19.56 -5.28 16.29
C GLU A 3 -18.90 -5.00 14.92
N ALA A 4 -17.63 -4.60 14.88
CA ALA A 4 -16.87 -4.50 13.63
C ALA A 4 -16.81 -5.82 12.83
N PHE A 5 -16.67 -6.97 13.50
CA PHE A 5 -16.74 -8.27 12.85
C PHE A 5 -18.15 -8.60 12.33
N GLN A 6 -19.20 -8.16 13.03
CA GLN A 6 -20.59 -8.27 12.57
C GLN A 6 -20.90 -7.31 11.42
N ALA A 7 -20.35 -6.10 11.40
CA ALA A 7 -20.43 -5.18 10.27
C ALA A 7 -19.76 -5.77 9.02
N LEU A 8 -18.62 -6.46 9.19
CA LEU A 8 -17.99 -7.23 8.13
C LEU A 8 -18.84 -8.43 7.67
N ARG A 9 -19.71 -8.98 8.53
CA ARG A 9 -20.69 -10.00 8.10
C ARG A 9 -21.84 -9.41 7.28
N GLY A 10 -21.99 -8.08 7.24
CA GLY A 10 -22.87 -7.42 6.29
C GLY A 10 -22.47 -7.82 4.86
N THR A 11 -23.40 -8.39 4.11
CA THR A 11 -23.14 -8.96 2.77
C THR A 11 -22.52 -7.93 1.81
N SER A 12 -22.82 -6.64 1.98
CA SER A 12 -22.27 -5.54 1.19
C SER A 12 -20.75 -5.37 1.40
N ALA A 13 -20.29 -5.21 2.64
CA ALA A 13 -18.89 -4.88 2.94
C ALA A 13 -17.90 -5.96 2.44
N VAL A 14 -18.22 -7.24 2.59
CA VAL A 14 -17.38 -8.33 2.07
C VAL A 14 -17.35 -8.38 0.55
N LEU A 15 -18.48 -8.12 -0.12
CA LEU A 15 -18.51 -8.06 -1.59
C LEU A 15 -17.64 -6.92 -2.11
N TYR A 16 -17.73 -5.75 -1.48
CA TYR A 16 -16.89 -4.60 -1.83
C TYR A 16 -15.42 -4.83 -1.48
N LEU A 17 -15.12 -5.51 -0.37
CA LEU A 17 -13.76 -5.97 -0.05
C LEU A 17 -13.20 -6.88 -1.14
N MET A 18 -13.99 -7.87 -1.58
CA MET A 18 -13.60 -8.80 -2.65
C MET A 18 -13.39 -8.06 -3.97
N PHE A 19 -14.28 -7.13 -4.31
CA PHE A 19 -14.14 -6.30 -5.51
C PHE A 19 -12.88 -5.44 -5.45
N GLY A 20 -12.65 -4.76 -4.32
CA GLY A 20 -11.44 -4.00 -4.07
C GLY A 20 -10.19 -4.86 -4.17
N ALA A 21 -10.20 -6.06 -3.56
CA ALA A 21 -9.10 -7.02 -3.64
C ALA A 21 -8.82 -7.48 -5.07
N LEU A 22 -9.85 -7.78 -5.86
CA LEU A 22 -9.69 -8.14 -7.27
C LEU A 22 -9.13 -6.99 -8.09
N LEU A 23 -9.63 -5.78 -7.87
CA LEU A 23 -9.15 -4.58 -8.55
C LEU A 23 -7.69 -4.29 -8.17
N GLY A 24 -7.33 -4.47 -6.89
CA GLY A 24 -5.95 -4.39 -6.42
C GLY A 24 -5.03 -5.38 -7.13
N LEU A 25 -5.44 -6.65 -7.23
CA LEU A 25 -4.68 -7.66 -7.99
C LEU A 25 -4.51 -7.27 -9.47
N VAL A 26 -5.58 -6.80 -10.12
CA VAL A 26 -5.52 -6.38 -11.53
C VAL A 26 -4.57 -5.20 -11.70
N VAL A 27 -4.71 -4.16 -10.87
CA VAL A 27 -3.83 -2.98 -10.88
C VAL A 27 -2.39 -3.37 -10.61
N GLY A 28 -2.14 -4.28 -9.66
CA GLY A 28 -0.79 -4.76 -9.36
C GLY A 28 -0.14 -5.48 -10.54
N ILE A 29 -0.93 -6.15 -11.39
CA ILE A 29 -0.45 -6.85 -12.59
C ILE A 29 -0.19 -5.87 -13.75
N LEU A 30 -0.68 -4.64 -13.69
CA LEU A 30 -0.41 -3.65 -14.73
C LEU A 30 0.96 -3.01 -14.42
N PRO A 31 1.99 -3.23 -15.29
CA PRO A 31 3.31 -2.65 -15.08
C PRO A 31 3.18 -1.13 -14.94
N ALA A 32 3.88 -0.54 -13.97
CA ALA A 32 3.95 0.90 -13.76
C ALA A 32 2.61 1.65 -13.68
N LEU A 33 1.52 0.99 -13.25
CA LEU A 33 0.28 1.69 -12.86
C LEU A 33 0.26 2.02 -11.36
N GLY A 34 1.01 1.27 -10.55
CA GLY A 34 1.13 1.47 -9.10
C GLY A 34 -0.18 1.41 -8.31
N GLY A 35 -0.05 1.37 -6.97
CA GLY A 35 -1.23 1.45 -6.08
C GLY A 35 -1.90 2.82 -6.07
N ALA A 36 -1.15 3.87 -6.37
CA ALA A 36 -1.64 5.24 -6.30
C ALA A 36 -2.61 5.60 -7.43
N ALA A 37 -2.28 5.27 -8.68
CA ALA A 37 -3.18 5.54 -9.80
C ALA A 37 -4.45 4.68 -9.71
N GLY A 38 -4.30 3.41 -9.33
CA GLY A 38 -5.45 2.54 -9.12
C GLY A 38 -6.39 3.05 -8.02
N LEU A 39 -5.86 3.49 -6.87
CA LEU A 39 -6.69 4.03 -5.80
C LEU A 39 -7.36 5.36 -6.23
N SER A 40 -6.67 6.18 -7.03
CA SER A 40 -7.24 7.40 -7.60
C SER A 40 -8.44 7.12 -8.52
N LEU A 41 -8.39 6.03 -9.30
CA LEU A 41 -9.52 5.58 -10.11
C LEU A 41 -10.69 5.07 -9.25
N LEU A 42 -10.39 4.50 -8.08
CA LEU A 42 -11.40 4.02 -7.14
C LEU A 42 -12.25 5.15 -6.55
N PHE A 43 -11.72 6.38 -6.50
CA PHE A 43 -12.38 7.52 -5.85
C PHE A 43 -13.74 7.87 -6.48
N THR A 44 -13.86 7.67 -7.79
CA THR A 44 -15.12 7.91 -8.51
C THR A 44 -16.20 6.90 -8.13
N PHE A 45 -15.83 5.71 -7.68
CA PHE A 45 -16.77 4.66 -7.29
C PHE A 45 -17.18 4.77 -5.83
N ILE A 46 -16.28 5.20 -4.94
CA ILE A 46 -16.56 5.29 -3.50
C ILE A 46 -17.36 6.53 -3.11
N TYR A 47 -17.46 7.53 -3.99
CA TYR A 47 -18.25 8.72 -3.73
C TYR A 47 -19.75 8.37 -3.58
N GLY A 48 -20.33 8.71 -2.44
CA GLY A 48 -21.74 8.41 -2.11
C GLY A 48 -21.99 6.97 -1.62
N MET A 49 -20.96 6.15 -1.47
CA MET A 49 -21.08 4.82 -0.85
C MET A 49 -21.21 4.91 0.68
N GLU A 50 -21.79 3.87 1.29
CA GLU A 50 -21.73 3.70 2.74
C GLU A 50 -20.26 3.61 3.21
N PRO A 51 -19.84 4.31 4.28
CA PRO A 51 -18.43 4.36 4.66
C PRO A 51 -17.81 3.00 4.95
N SER A 52 -18.55 2.08 5.57
CA SER A 52 -18.09 0.72 5.86
C SER A 52 -17.70 -0.06 4.59
N ALA A 53 -18.54 0.03 3.54
CA ALA A 53 -18.34 -0.61 2.25
C ALA A 53 -17.19 0.05 1.46
N ALA A 54 -17.14 1.38 1.44
CA ALA A 54 -16.07 2.12 0.79
C ALA A 54 -14.70 1.81 1.41
N MET A 55 -14.61 1.77 2.73
CA MET A 55 -13.38 1.44 3.46
C MET A 55 -12.95 0.00 3.19
N ALA A 56 -13.89 -0.94 3.20
CA ALA A 56 -13.60 -2.33 2.86
C ALA A 56 -13.02 -2.43 1.43
N MET A 57 -13.59 -1.72 0.45
CA MET A 57 -13.11 -1.69 -0.92
C MET A 57 -11.70 -1.09 -1.05
N VAL A 58 -11.47 0.07 -0.43
CA VAL A 58 -10.17 0.77 -0.45
C VAL A 58 -9.08 -0.08 0.21
N ILE A 59 -9.34 -0.62 1.40
CA ILE A 59 -8.37 -1.47 2.10
C ILE A 59 -8.14 -2.78 1.34
N GLY A 60 -9.19 -3.36 0.76
CA GLY A 60 -9.10 -4.54 -0.10
C GLY A 60 -8.12 -4.35 -1.24
N MET A 61 -8.24 -3.23 -1.93
CA MET A 61 -7.34 -2.84 -3.01
C MET A 61 -5.91 -2.63 -2.53
N LEU A 62 -5.72 -1.80 -1.50
CA LEU A 62 -4.41 -1.46 -0.97
C LEU A 62 -3.64 -2.69 -0.45
N ALA A 63 -4.35 -3.64 0.16
CA ALA A 63 -3.76 -4.86 0.72
C ALA A 63 -3.30 -5.87 -0.34
N THR A 64 -3.85 -5.80 -1.55
CA THR A 64 -3.65 -6.83 -2.59
C THR A 64 -2.85 -6.33 -3.79
N VAL A 65 -2.72 -5.02 -3.98
CA VAL A 65 -1.95 -4.45 -5.10
C VAL A 65 -0.50 -4.93 -5.11
N SER A 66 0.13 -4.99 -3.94
CA SER A 66 1.49 -5.51 -3.74
C SER A 66 1.59 -7.01 -4.04
N THR A 67 0.55 -7.79 -3.72
CA THR A 67 0.51 -9.23 -4.04
C THR A 67 0.34 -9.48 -5.55
N GLY A 68 -0.37 -8.59 -6.25
CA GLY A 68 -0.45 -8.62 -7.72
C GLY A 68 0.89 -8.27 -8.38
N ASP A 69 1.58 -7.27 -7.82
CA ASP A 69 2.89 -6.77 -8.28
C ASP A 69 3.97 -7.86 -8.33
N THR A 70 3.93 -8.81 -7.40
CA THR A 70 4.82 -9.99 -7.41
C THR A 70 4.78 -10.74 -8.75
N ILE A 71 3.63 -10.78 -9.42
CA ILE A 71 3.45 -11.50 -10.69
C ILE A 71 4.26 -10.82 -11.80
N THR A 72 4.11 -9.51 -11.95
CA THR A 72 4.84 -8.71 -12.94
C THR A 72 6.33 -8.69 -12.66
N SER A 73 6.73 -8.51 -11.38
CA SER A 73 8.13 -8.52 -10.99
C SER A 73 8.82 -9.84 -11.30
N VAL A 74 8.17 -10.97 -11.04
CA VAL A 74 8.73 -12.31 -11.27
C VAL A 74 8.67 -12.71 -12.75
N LEU A 75 7.57 -12.47 -13.44
CA LEU A 75 7.38 -12.99 -14.81
C LEU A 75 7.90 -12.05 -15.89
N LEU A 76 7.80 -10.73 -15.69
CA LEU A 76 8.15 -9.73 -16.69
C LEU A 76 9.47 -9.03 -16.37
N GLY A 77 9.93 -9.09 -15.11
CA GLY A 77 11.11 -8.35 -14.66
C GLY A 77 10.89 -6.84 -14.66
N VAL A 78 9.65 -6.40 -14.81
CA VAL A 78 9.21 -5.01 -14.72
C VAL A 78 8.23 -4.95 -13.55
N PRO A 79 8.56 -4.23 -12.47
CA PRO A 79 7.68 -4.15 -11.33
C PRO A 79 6.47 -3.26 -11.66
N GLY A 80 5.31 -3.64 -11.16
CA GLY A 80 4.06 -2.88 -11.16
C GLY A 80 4.12 -1.65 -10.26
N SER A 81 4.94 -1.68 -9.20
CA SER A 81 5.18 -0.53 -8.33
C SER A 81 6.63 -0.43 -7.84
N ALA A 82 7.00 0.73 -7.30
CA ALA A 82 8.32 0.93 -6.70
C ALA A 82 8.61 0.00 -5.50
N SER A 83 7.56 -0.54 -4.87
CA SER A 83 7.61 -1.49 -3.74
C SER A 83 7.65 -2.97 -4.15
N SER A 84 8.07 -3.29 -5.37
CA SER A 84 8.46 -4.67 -5.75
C SER A 84 9.76 -4.70 -6.58
N GLN A 85 10.50 -3.59 -6.62
CA GLN A 85 11.74 -3.50 -7.39
C GLN A 85 12.81 -4.49 -6.91
N ALA A 86 12.92 -4.68 -5.58
CA ALA A 86 13.88 -5.62 -5.03
C ALA A 86 13.49 -7.08 -5.32
N THR A 87 12.20 -7.38 -5.49
CA THR A 87 11.71 -8.70 -5.86
C THR A 87 12.18 -9.11 -7.24
N VAL A 88 12.31 -8.17 -8.19
CA VAL A 88 12.83 -8.45 -9.55
C VAL A 88 14.23 -9.07 -9.51
N LEU A 89 15.08 -8.66 -8.56
CA LEU A 89 16.49 -9.09 -8.50
C LEU A 89 16.68 -10.59 -8.40
N ASP A 90 15.79 -11.29 -7.68
CA ASP A 90 15.83 -12.75 -7.56
C ASP A 90 14.63 -13.42 -8.23
N GLY A 91 13.45 -12.80 -8.19
CA GLY A 91 12.24 -13.35 -8.78
C GLY A 91 12.34 -13.57 -10.28
N PHE A 92 12.83 -12.57 -11.03
CA PHE A 92 12.94 -12.67 -12.48
C PHE A 92 14.01 -13.67 -12.94
N PRO A 93 15.23 -13.71 -12.34
CA PRO A 93 16.19 -14.79 -12.61
C PRO A 93 15.65 -16.19 -12.28
N MET A 94 14.89 -16.36 -11.18
CA MET A 94 14.23 -17.65 -10.88
C MET A 94 13.24 -18.03 -12.00
N ALA A 95 12.48 -17.07 -12.52
CA ALA A 95 11.57 -17.32 -13.63
C ALA A 95 12.30 -17.75 -14.91
N LYS A 96 13.41 -17.08 -15.25
CA LYS A 96 14.28 -17.47 -16.38
C LYS A 96 14.86 -18.88 -16.25
N GLN A 97 14.99 -19.40 -15.02
CA GLN A 97 15.43 -20.76 -14.74
C GLN A 97 14.28 -21.79 -14.70
N GLY A 98 13.06 -21.41 -15.09
CA GLY A 98 11.89 -22.27 -15.05
C GLY A 98 11.32 -22.49 -13.64
N GLN A 99 11.71 -21.66 -12.66
CA GLN A 99 11.26 -21.71 -11.27
C GLN A 99 10.24 -20.60 -10.93
N ALA A 100 9.55 -20.03 -11.92
CA ALA A 100 8.58 -18.95 -11.68
C ALA A 100 7.48 -19.37 -10.69
N ALA A 101 6.92 -20.57 -10.81
CA ALA A 101 5.91 -21.09 -9.89
C ALA A 101 6.43 -21.20 -8.44
N ARG A 102 7.72 -21.52 -8.26
CA ARG A 102 8.38 -21.54 -6.95
C ARG A 102 8.54 -20.13 -6.39
N ALA A 103 9.01 -19.17 -7.21
CA ALA A 103 9.16 -17.77 -6.81
C ALA A 103 7.80 -17.14 -6.43
N LEU A 104 6.78 -17.30 -7.28
CA LEU A 104 5.44 -16.77 -7.05
C LEU A 104 4.80 -17.37 -5.80
N SER A 105 4.84 -18.69 -5.63
CA SER A 105 4.26 -19.33 -4.44
C SER A 105 4.99 -18.95 -3.15
N ALA A 106 6.32 -18.77 -3.20
CA ALA A 106 7.07 -18.24 -2.07
C ALA A 106 6.62 -16.80 -1.75
N GLY A 107 6.57 -15.94 -2.77
CA GLY A 107 6.16 -14.54 -2.67
C GLY A 107 4.74 -14.38 -2.10
N PHE A 108 3.74 -15.05 -2.68
CA PHE A 108 2.35 -14.97 -2.22
C PHE A 108 2.20 -15.43 -0.78
N LEU A 109 2.83 -16.54 -0.38
CA LEU A 109 2.71 -17.02 1.00
C LEU A 109 3.43 -16.09 1.99
N SER A 110 4.64 -15.61 1.66
CA SER A 110 5.33 -14.62 2.51
C SER A 110 4.55 -13.31 2.61
N SER A 111 3.92 -12.89 1.52
CA SER A 111 3.08 -11.69 1.43
C SER A 111 1.85 -11.79 2.36
N VAL A 112 1.12 -12.91 2.36
CA VAL A 112 0.01 -13.14 3.32
C VAL A 112 0.49 -13.10 4.75
N ILE A 113 1.57 -13.84 5.06
CA ILE A 113 2.08 -13.92 6.43
C ILE A 113 2.51 -12.51 6.89
N GLY A 114 3.17 -11.75 6.02
CA GLY A 114 3.52 -10.35 6.24
C GLY A 114 2.32 -9.46 6.51
N GLY A 115 1.28 -9.55 5.67
CA GLY A 115 0.05 -8.77 5.82
C GLY A 115 -0.73 -9.10 7.09
N LEU A 116 -0.83 -10.38 7.45
CA LEU A 116 -1.44 -10.83 8.71
C LEU A 116 -0.63 -10.37 9.93
N PHE A 117 0.70 -10.42 9.83
CA PHE A 117 1.57 -9.88 10.86
C PHE A 117 1.40 -8.36 11.00
N GLY A 118 1.30 -7.63 9.89
CA GLY A 118 1.00 -6.20 9.89
C GLY A 118 -0.34 -5.86 10.53
N ALA A 119 -1.40 -6.61 10.21
CA ALA A 119 -2.71 -6.47 10.84
C ALA A 119 -2.66 -6.76 12.36
N LEU A 120 -1.88 -7.76 12.77
CA LEU A 120 -1.64 -8.06 14.19
C LEU A 120 -0.91 -6.90 14.89
N VAL A 121 0.18 -6.40 14.30
CA VAL A 121 0.93 -5.25 14.85
C VAL A 121 0.01 -4.04 14.99
N LEU A 122 -0.75 -3.71 13.94
CA LEU A 122 -1.72 -2.62 13.97
C LEU A 122 -2.73 -2.81 15.11
N THR A 123 -3.28 -4.01 15.28
CA THR A 123 -4.22 -4.32 16.38
C THR A 123 -3.60 -4.06 17.76
N LEU A 124 -2.37 -4.55 17.98
CA LEU A 124 -1.66 -4.40 19.26
C LEU A 124 -1.29 -2.93 19.52
N THR A 125 -0.87 -2.22 18.49
CA THR A 125 -0.54 -0.79 18.57
C THR A 125 -1.77 0.03 18.88
N LEU A 126 -2.91 -0.21 18.23
CA LEU A 126 -4.16 0.53 18.49
C LEU A 126 -4.68 0.31 19.91
N GLN A 127 -4.59 -0.92 20.42
CA GLN A 127 -4.96 -1.22 21.80
C GLN A 127 -4.09 -0.44 22.81
N SER A 128 -2.79 -0.33 22.53
CA SER A 128 -1.85 0.40 23.39
C SER A 128 -1.98 1.92 23.23
N ALA A 129 -2.26 2.39 22.02
CA ALA A 129 -2.34 3.81 21.67
C ALA A 129 -3.57 4.49 22.28
N LYS A 130 -4.64 3.76 22.60
CA LYS A 130 -5.88 4.32 23.17
C LYS A 130 -5.65 5.13 24.46
N GLN A 131 -4.66 4.76 25.27
CA GLN A 131 -4.28 5.50 26.47
C GLN A 131 -3.39 6.70 26.15
N VAL A 132 -2.47 6.53 25.21
CA VAL A 132 -1.50 7.57 24.79
C VAL A 132 -2.22 8.73 24.11
N ILE A 133 -3.27 8.46 23.32
CA ILE A 133 -3.94 9.48 22.53
C ILE A 133 -4.73 10.49 23.38
N LEU A 134 -5.11 10.10 24.60
CA LEU A 134 -5.73 11.00 25.57
C LEU A 134 -4.75 12.07 26.09
N TRP A 135 -3.44 11.88 25.87
CA TRP A 135 -2.41 12.87 26.23
C TRP A 135 -2.11 13.84 25.09
N PHE A 136 -2.66 13.63 23.89
CA PHE A 136 -2.45 14.52 22.75
C PHE A 136 -3.47 15.66 22.77
N GLY A 137 -3.00 16.87 23.06
CA GLY A 137 -3.76 18.10 22.89
C GLY A 137 -3.51 18.76 21.53
N ILE A 138 -4.04 19.98 21.39
CA ILE A 138 -3.85 20.80 20.19
C ILE A 138 -2.35 21.05 19.88
N PRO A 139 -1.47 21.35 20.86
CA PRO A 139 -0.05 21.57 20.58
C PRO A 139 0.64 20.32 20.01
N GLU A 140 0.34 19.14 20.56
CA GLU A 140 0.93 17.88 20.12
C GLU A 140 0.45 17.51 18.71
N ILE A 141 -0.84 17.71 18.42
CA ILE A 141 -1.40 17.50 17.07
C ILE A 141 -0.73 18.45 16.06
N LEU A 142 -0.51 19.72 16.42
CA LEU A 142 0.21 20.67 15.56
C LEU A 142 1.64 20.18 15.28
N MET A 143 2.36 19.72 16.31
CA MET A 143 3.71 19.18 16.16
C MET A 143 3.72 17.92 15.27
N MET A 144 2.71 17.07 15.36
CA MET A 144 2.57 15.89 14.50
C MET A 144 2.30 16.27 13.04
N ILE A 145 1.48 17.29 12.78
CA ILE A 145 1.27 17.82 11.43
C ILE A 145 2.58 18.38 10.87
N LEU A 146 3.29 19.21 11.64
CA LEU A 146 4.59 19.75 11.24
C LEU A 146 5.62 18.63 10.97
N PHE A 147 5.64 17.59 11.81
CA PHE A 147 6.48 16.43 11.63
C PHE A 147 6.14 15.65 10.36
N GLY A 148 4.85 15.48 10.05
CA GLY A 148 4.38 14.87 8.82
C GLY A 148 4.82 15.65 7.58
N VAL A 149 4.60 16.97 7.58
CA VAL A 149 5.04 17.86 6.49
C VAL A 149 6.56 17.82 6.33
N ALA A 150 7.31 17.88 7.44
CA ALA A 150 8.77 17.81 7.42
C ALA A 150 9.27 16.45 6.88
N SER A 151 8.59 15.36 7.21
CA SER A 151 8.93 14.02 6.73
C SER A 151 8.69 13.88 5.23
N VAL A 152 7.56 14.38 4.71
CA VAL A 152 7.30 14.43 3.26
C VAL A 152 8.34 15.29 2.52
N ALA A 153 8.68 16.46 3.08
CA ALA A 153 9.71 17.33 2.51
C ALA A 153 11.09 16.67 2.50
N ALA A 154 11.48 15.99 3.58
CA ALA A 154 12.73 15.25 3.68
C ALA A 154 12.79 14.08 2.69
N LEU A 155 11.65 13.47 2.38
CA LEU A 155 11.59 12.33 1.46
C LEU A 155 11.62 12.71 -0.02
N SER A 156 11.54 14.01 -0.37
CA SER A 156 11.62 14.50 -1.76
C SER A 156 13.01 14.34 -2.40
N GLY A 157 13.87 13.50 -1.82
CA GLY A 157 15.14 13.06 -2.39
C GLY A 157 16.23 14.15 -2.33
N LYS A 158 16.88 14.39 -3.47
CA LYS A 158 18.14 15.16 -3.54
C LYS A 158 17.98 16.66 -3.26
N SER A 159 16.76 17.19 -3.23
CA SER A 159 16.51 18.62 -3.05
C SER A 159 15.43 18.90 -2.00
N LEU A 160 15.85 18.97 -0.73
CA LEU A 160 15.01 19.40 0.38
C LEU A 160 14.25 20.72 0.09
N PRO A 161 14.85 21.76 -0.54
CA PRO A 161 14.11 22.99 -0.83
C PRO A 161 12.91 22.78 -1.76
N LYS A 162 13.00 21.85 -2.74
CA LYS A 162 11.86 21.54 -3.62
C LYS A 162 10.76 20.80 -2.85
N GLY A 163 11.14 19.91 -1.94
CA GLY A 163 10.21 19.21 -1.05
C GLY A 163 9.44 20.17 -0.13
N VAL A 164 10.15 21.12 0.47
CA VAL A 164 9.52 22.17 1.29
C VAL A 164 8.62 23.06 0.43
N ALA A 165 9.07 23.47 -0.76
CA ALA A 165 8.29 24.31 -1.66
C ALA A 165 6.99 23.64 -2.11
N ILE A 166 7.02 22.35 -2.46
CA ILE A 166 5.79 21.63 -2.87
C ILE A 166 4.83 21.41 -1.70
N CYS A 167 5.35 21.19 -0.48
CA CYS A 167 4.52 21.10 0.72
C CYS A 167 3.84 22.45 1.03
N ALA A 168 4.60 23.56 0.98
CA ALA A 168 4.05 24.89 1.17
C ALA A 168 3.00 25.24 0.11
N PHE A 169 3.28 24.90 -1.15
CA PHE A 169 2.31 25.05 -2.24
C PHE A 169 1.03 24.23 -1.98
N GLY A 170 1.17 22.96 -1.58
CA GLY A 170 0.05 22.10 -1.23
C GLY A 170 -0.80 22.67 -0.08
N MET A 171 -0.17 23.27 0.94
CA MET A 171 -0.90 23.93 2.05
C MET A 171 -1.68 25.17 1.58
N VAL A 172 -1.12 25.97 0.68
CA VAL A 172 -1.82 27.11 0.09
C VAL A 172 -3.03 26.63 -0.72
N VAL A 173 -2.83 25.61 -1.57
CA VAL A 173 -3.90 25.00 -2.38
C VAL A 173 -5.00 24.39 -1.48
N ALA A 174 -4.63 23.71 -0.40
CA ALA A 174 -5.57 23.12 0.55
C ALA A 174 -6.32 24.17 1.41
N SER A 175 -5.86 25.42 1.41
CA SER A 175 -6.53 26.51 2.14
C SER A 175 -7.62 27.20 1.32
N VAL A 176 -7.85 26.81 0.07
CA VAL A 176 -8.94 27.32 -0.77
C VAL A 176 -10.30 26.84 -0.23
N GLY A 177 -11.24 27.77 -0.05
CA GLY A 177 -12.61 27.52 0.40
C GLY A 177 -12.89 27.94 1.85
N PHE A 178 -14.00 27.45 2.41
CA PHE A 178 -14.39 27.75 3.78
C PHE A 178 -13.48 27.06 4.80
N ALA A 179 -13.00 27.83 5.77
CA ALA A 179 -12.23 27.31 6.90
C ALA A 179 -13.12 26.47 7.83
N PRO A 180 -12.84 25.17 8.07
CA PRO A 180 -13.73 24.31 8.87
C PRO A 180 -13.96 24.81 10.30
N ALA A 181 -12.97 25.48 10.90
CA ALA A 181 -13.04 25.94 12.28
C ALA A 181 -13.75 27.28 12.46
N SER A 182 -13.71 28.17 11.46
CA SER A 182 -14.22 29.56 11.59
C SER A 182 -15.27 29.95 10.57
N GLY A 183 -15.50 29.16 9.52
CA GLY A 183 -16.43 29.48 8.44
C GLY A 183 -15.99 30.66 7.56
N GLU A 184 -14.76 31.15 7.73
CA GLU A 184 -14.20 32.26 6.95
C GLU A 184 -13.80 31.76 5.55
N GLN A 185 -14.08 32.56 4.52
CA GLN A 185 -13.64 32.28 3.15
C GLN A 185 -12.13 32.55 3.00
N ARG A 186 -11.43 31.60 2.39
CA ARG A 186 -9.99 31.69 2.14
C ARG A 186 -9.70 31.39 0.68
N LEU A 187 -8.97 32.29 0.01
CA LEU A 187 -8.45 32.10 -1.35
C LEU A 187 -9.50 31.63 -2.40
N ASP A 188 -10.76 32.01 -2.25
CA ASP A 188 -11.86 31.66 -3.16
C ASP A 188 -11.91 32.56 -4.42
N LEU A 189 -11.10 33.61 -4.46
CA LEU A 189 -10.98 34.58 -5.57
C LEU A 189 -12.33 35.22 -5.97
N GLY A 190 -13.31 35.24 -5.06
CA GLY A 190 -14.68 35.70 -5.34
C GLY A 190 -15.49 34.75 -6.23
N LEU A 191 -15.00 33.54 -6.52
CA LEU A 191 -15.70 32.52 -7.29
C LEU A 191 -16.47 31.61 -6.33
N PHE A 192 -17.80 31.62 -6.42
CA PHE A 192 -18.66 30.77 -5.59
C PHE A 192 -18.32 29.28 -5.70
N TYR A 193 -17.88 28.83 -6.88
CA TYR A 193 -17.42 27.45 -7.12
C TYR A 193 -16.28 27.02 -6.20
N LEU A 194 -15.42 27.95 -5.76
CA LEU A 194 -14.31 27.66 -4.86
C LEU A 194 -14.70 27.72 -3.38
N GLY A 195 -15.97 28.00 -3.05
CA GLY A 195 -16.46 28.06 -1.67
C GLY A 195 -16.26 26.73 -0.93
N ASP A 196 -16.58 25.61 -1.58
CA ASP A 196 -16.40 24.26 -1.03
C ASP A 196 -14.95 23.75 -1.17
N GLY A 197 -14.04 24.60 -1.63
CA GLY A 197 -12.65 24.27 -1.92
C GLY A 197 -12.45 23.61 -3.29
N LEU A 198 -11.26 23.06 -3.52
CA LEU A 198 -10.96 22.38 -4.78
C LEU A 198 -11.50 20.95 -4.78
N PRO A 199 -12.08 20.47 -5.89
CA PRO A 199 -12.60 19.10 -5.97
C PRO A 199 -11.51 18.06 -5.71
N LEU A 200 -11.58 17.38 -4.57
CA LEU A 200 -10.56 16.44 -4.10
C LEU A 200 -10.26 15.34 -5.12
N ILE A 201 -11.30 14.79 -5.76
CA ILE A 201 -11.17 13.75 -6.80
C ILE A 201 -10.33 14.28 -7.98
N ALA A 202 -10.60 15.49 -8.45
CA ALA A 202 -9.88 16.08 -9.58
C ALA A 202 -8.40 16.31 -9.23
N CYS A 203 -8.12 16.84 -8.03
CA CYS A 203 -6.75 17.04 -7.56
C CYS A 203 -5.96 15.72 -7.49
N VAL A 204 -6.57 14.68 -6.92
CA VAL A 204 -5.93 13.35 -6.79
C VAL A 204 -5.63 12.75 -8.16
N ILE A 205 -6.58 12.78 -9.11
CA ILE A 205 -6.35 12.28 -10.46
C ILE A 205 -5.20 13.04 -11.14
N VAL A 206 -5.20 14.37 -11.08
CA VAL A 206 -4.15 15.19 -11.71
C VAL A 206 -2.77 14.91 -11.10
N VAL A 207 -2.69 14.80 -9.77
CA VAL A 207 -1.40 14.65 -9.07
C VAL A 207 -0.85 13.23 -9.14
N PHE A 208 -1.69 12.19 -9.18
CA PHE A 208 -1.24 10.80 -9.11
C PHE A 208 -1.38 10.01 -10.42
N VAL A 209 -2.35 10.33 -11.29
CA VAL A 209 -2.55 9.57 -12.54
C VAL A 209 -1.71 10.13 -13.68
N ILE A 210 -1.60 11.47 -13.80
CA ILE A 210 -0.84 12.07 -14.91
C ILE A 210 0.65 11.71 -14.87
N PRO A 211 1.35 11.79 -13.72
CA PRO A 211 2.75 11.36 -13.67
C PRO A 211 2.93 9.88 -14.00
N GLU A 212 2.02 9.03 -13.53
CA GLU A 212 2.07 7.59 -13.80
C GLU A 212 1.91 7.31 -15.31
N ILE A 213 1.00 7.99 -16.01
CA ILE A 213 0.85 7.91 -17.47
C ILE A 213 2.14 8.39 -18.17
N ALA A 214 2.75 9.47 -17.70
CA ALA A 214 3.98 9.99 -18.29
C ALA A 214 5.16 9.02 -18.10
N ASP A 215 5.25 8.36 -16.94
CA ASP A 215 6.27 7.34 -16.66
C ASP A 215 6.04 6.07 -17.49
N LEU A 216 4.78 5.65 -17.66
CA LEU A 216 4.39 4.55 -18.54
C LEU A 216 4.86 4.78 -19.98
N ILE A 217 4.59 5.97 -20.53
CA ILE A 217 5.00 6.34 -21.90
C ILE A 217 6.53 6.34 -22.04
N GLN A 218 7.25 6.82 -21.03
CA GLN A 218 8.72 6.86 -21.05
C GLN A 218 9.36 5.47 -20.98
N GLN A 219 8.72 4.52 -20.30
CA GLN A 219 9.32 3.21 -20.05
C GLN A 219 9.42 2.33 -21.28
N ASN A 220 8.71 2.63 -22.40
CA ASN A 220 8.74 2.05 -23.75
C ASN A 220 9.66 0.83 -23.98
N ARG A 221 9.47 -0.24 -23.19
CA ARG A 221 10.29 -1.45 -23.19
C ARG A 221 9.47 -2.57 -23.77
N SER A 222 9.98 -3.14 -24.86
CA SER A 222 9.48 -4.41 -25.38
C SER A 222 9.70 -5.50 -24.34
N ILE A 223 8.62 -6.13 -23.89
CA ILE A 223 8.63 -7.33 -23.04
C ILE A 223 9.07 -8.50 -23.94
N SER A 224 10.39 -8.66 -24.11
CA SER A 224 10.97 -9.55 -25.11
C SER A 224 11.25 -10.99 -24.64
N ASP A 225 11.20 -11.26 -23.34
CA ASP A 225 11.33 -12.61 -22.79
C ASP A 225 10.21 -12.90 -21.79
N ARG A 226 9.38 -13.91 -22.11
CA ARG A 226 8.24 -14.32 -21.29
C ARG A 226 8.51 -15.72 -20.72
N PRO A 227 9.21 -15.84 -19.58
CA PRO A 227 9.47 -17.14 -18.97
C PRO A 227 8.17 -17.87 -18.66
N SER A 228 8.12 -19.16 -18.99
CA SER A 228 6.98 -20.01 -18.65
C SER A 228 6.86 -20.19 -17.13
N LEU A 229 5.64 -20.40 -16.61
CA LEU A 229 5.40 -20.55 -15.17
C LEU A 229 6.22 -21.69 -14.54
N GLY A 230 6.55 -22.73 -15.31
CA GLY A 230 7.25 -23.91 -14.80
C GLY A 230 6.50 -24.65 -13.69
N ASN A 231 7.25 -25.41 -12.89
CA ASN A 231 6.76 -26.16 -11.74
C ASN A 231 7.43 -25.68 -10.45
N GLY A 232 6.89 -26.04 -9.27
CA GLY A 232 7.55 -25.76 -7.99
C GLY A 232 6.71 -25.01 -6.96
N THR A 233 5.40 -24.89 -7.15
CA THR A 233 4.46 -24.27 -6.17
C THR A 233 4.62 -24.86 -4.76
N ARG A 234 4.71 -26.19 -4.65
CA ARG A 234 4.94 -26.87 -3.36
C ARG A 234 6.30 -26.51 -2.76
N GLN A 235 7.34 -26.38 -3.59
CA GLN A 235 8.67 -26.04 -3.13
C GLN A 235 8.73 -24.62 -2.58
N GLY A 236 8.08 -23.65 -3.22
CA GLY A 236 8.03 -22.28 -2.71
C GLY A 236 7.35 -22.18 -1.34
N VAL A 237 6.24 -22.92 -1.14
CA VAL A 237 5.60 -23.05 0.17
C VAL A 237 6.56 -23.64 1.22
N ILE A 238 7.26 -24.72 0.88
CA ILE A 238 8.25 -25.34 1.76
C ILE A 238 9.39 -24.37 2.09
N ASP A 239 9.84 -23.57 1.12
CA ASP A 239 10.92 -22.60 1.30
C ASP A 239 10.53 -21.51 2.30
N VAL A 240 9.29 -21.00 2.24
CA VAL A 240 8.78 -20.03 3.21
C VAL A 240 8.76 -20.63 4.62
N LEU A 241 8.26 -21.86 4.77
CA LEU A 241 8.20 -22.54 6.08
C LEU A 241 9.60 -22.83 6.65
N ARG A 242 10.57 -23.17 5.80
CA ARG A 242 11.98 -23.35 6.18
C ARG A 242 12.63 -22.03 6.58
N ASN A 243 12.25 -20.92 5.95
CA ASN A 243 12.79 -19.58 6.17
C ASN A 243 11.86 -18.69 7.02
N LYS A 244 11.08 -19.28 7.93
CA LYS A 244 10.13 -18.55 8.81
C LYS A 244 10.73 -17.37 9.57
N TRP A 245 12.01 -17.44 9.92
CA TRP A 245 12.72 -16.36 10.60
C TRP A 245 12.99 -15.15 9.69
N ILE A 246 13.22 -15.38 8.39
CA ILE A 246 13.33 -14.29 7.41
C ILE A 246 11.98 -13.59 7.29
N VAL A 247 10.90 -14.36 7.14
CA VAL A 247 9.52 -13.84 7.08
C VAL A 247 9.23 -12.96 8.29
N LEU A 248 9.37 -13.49 9.51
CA LEU A 248 9.04 -12.75 10.73
C LEU A 248 9.88 -11.47 10.89
N ARG A 249 11.19 -11.56 10.65
CA ARG A 249 12.10 -10.40 10.75
C ARG A 249 11.78 -9.34 9.69
N SER A 250 11.57 -9.75 8.45
CA SER A 250 11.22 -8.84 7.36
C SER A 250 9.87 -8.18 7.60
N ALA A 251 8.85 -8.92 8.05
CA ALA A 251 7.56 -8.36 8.43
C ALA A 251 7.69 -7.33 9.57
N THR A 252 8.56 -7.61 10.55
CA THR A 252 8.84 -6.68 11.67
C THR A 252 9.46 -5.39 11.16
N VAL A 253 10.50 -5.48 10.31
CA VAL A 253 11.13 -4.30 9.71
C VAL A 253 10.14 -3.53 8.84
N GLY A 254 9.30 -4.25 8.07
CA GLY A 254 8.23 -3.64 7.28
C GLY A 254 7.25 -2.85 8.14
N CYS A 255 6.79 -3.39 9.27
CA CYS A 255 5.91 -2.67 10.18
C CYS A 255 6.60 -1.45 10.81
N LEU A 256 7.83 -1.61 11.30
CA LEU A 256 8.56 -0.55 12.01
C LEU A 256 8.90 0.62 11.08
N VAL A 257 9.46 0.33 9.90
CA VAL A 257 9.81 1.35 8.92
C VAL A 257 8.55 1.90 8.26
N GLY A 258 7.52 1.08 8.03
CA GLY A 258 6.23 1.53 7.52
C GLY A 258 5.53 2.52 8.44
N ALA A 259 5.71 2.39 9.77
CA ALA A 259 5.19 3.35 10.74
C ALA A 259 5.92 4.72 10.70
N MET A 260 7.06 4.83 10.01
CA MET A 260 7.74 6.09 9.81
C MET A 260 7.03 6.90 8.71
N PRO A 261 6.58 8.14 8.99
CA PRO A 261 5.92 8.97 7.99
C PRO A 261 6.76 9.20 6.74
N GLY A 262 6.10 9.13 5.58
CA GLY A 262 6.71 9.37 4.29
C GLY A 262 7.53 8.19 3.72
N VAL A 263 8.21 7.36 4.53
CA VAL A 263 9.26 6.44 4.05
C VAL A 263 8.79 5.45 2.98
N GLY A 264 7.52 5.02 3.00
CA GLY A 264 6.89 4.23 1.93
C GLY A 264 7.49 2.82 1.72
N GLY A 265 6.84 2.02 0.88
CA GLY A 265 7.25 0.63 0.64
C GLY A 265 8.56 0.47 -0.14
N ALA A 266 8.86 1.39 -1.06
CA ALA A 266 10.04 1.30 -1.93
C ALA A 266 11.37 1.32 -1.15
N VAL A 267 11.47 2.14 -0.09
CA VAL A 267 12.68 2.19 0.75
C VAL A 267 12.80 0.92 1.59
N VAL A 268 11.67 0.41 2.10
CA VAL A 268 11.60 -0.81 2.91
C VAL A 268 12.11 -2.02 2.13
N ASP A 269 11.69 -2.16 0.87
CA ASP A 269 12.12 -3.22 -0.04
C ASP A 269 13.65 -3.34 -0.10
N TRP A 270 14.34 -2.22 -0.34
CA TRP A 270 15.79 -2.20 -0.45
C TRP A 270 16.50 -2.46 0.88
N ILE A 271 15.95 -1.92 1.99
CA ILE A 271 16.47 -2.20 3.33
C ILE A 271 16.37 -3.69 3.64
N VAL A 272 15.21 -4.29 3.40
CA VAL A 272 14.92 -5.69 3.74
C VAL A 272 15.69 -6.64 2.84
N TYR A 273 15.81 -6.32 1.54
CA TYR A 273 16.67 -7.09 0.63
C TYR A 273 18.13 -7.07 1.12
N GLY A 274 18.69 -5.88 1.39
CA GLY A 274 20.05 -5.73 1.90
C GLY A 274 20.29 -6.46 3.22
N GLN A 275 19.33 -6.39 4.15
CA GLN A 275 19.38 -7.14 5.41
C GLN A 275 19.31 -8.65 5.19
N THR A 276 18.48 -9.11 4.26
CA THR A 276 18.34 -10.53 3.92
C THR A 276 19.66 -11.08 3.38
N VAL A 277 20.27 -10.38 2.39
CA VAL A 277 21.59 -10.71 1.85
C VAL A 277 22.66 -10.70 2.94
N ARG A 278 22.70 -9.65 3.78
CA ARG A 278 23.72 -9.51 4.83
C ARG A 278 23.65 -10.63 5.85
N SER A 279 22.44 -11.07 6.20
CA SER A 279 22.20 -12.11 7.20
C SER A 279 22.37 -13.54 6.69
N ALA A 280 22.43 -13.73 5.37
CA ALA A 280 22.59 -15.04 4.77
C ALA A 280 24.02 -15.56 4.94
N LYS A 281 24.14 -16.86 5.29
CA LYS A 281 25.43 -17.56 5.38
C LYS A 281 26.13 -17.66 4.02
N ASP A 282 25.36 -18.05 3.00
CA ASP A 282 25.79 -18.06 1.60
C ASP A 282 25.07 -16.94 0.84
N LYS A 283 25.85 -16.12 0.12
CA LYS A 283 25.41 -14.95 -0.62
C LYS A 283 25.52 -15.11 -2.15
N SER A 284 26.08 -16.24 -2.61
CA SER A 284 26.50 -16.43 -4.01
C SER A 284 25.35 -16.45 -5.03
N GLN A 285 24.14 -16.73 -4.57
CA GLN A 285 22.92 -16.88 -5.39
C GLN A 285 22.02 -15.64 -5.42
N PHE A 286 22.20 -14.66 -4.53
CA PHE A 286 21.40 -13.43 -4.57
C PHE A 286 21.69 -12.63 -5.84
N GLY A 287 20.64 -12.08 -6.46
CA GLY A 287 20.70 -11.46 -7.79
C GLY A 287 20.78 -12.46 -8.94
N LYS A 288 20.85 -13.77 -8.65
CA LYS A 288 20.85 -14.85 -9.64
C LYS A 288 19.65 -15.78 -9.50
N GLY A 289 18.77 -15.55 -8.51
CA GLY A 289 17.58 -16.35 -8.31
C GLY A 289 17.52 -17.06 -6.96
N ASP A 290 17.78 -16.34 -5.87
CA ASP A 290 17.63 -16.85 -4.52
C ASP A 290 16.22 -16.60 -3.96
N VAL A 291 15.49 -17.67 -3.66
CA VAL A 291 14.13 -17.58 -3.10
C VAL A 291 14.06 -16.77 -1.80
N ARG A 292 15.16 -16.70 -1.04
CA ARG A 292 15.22 -15.90 0.21
C ARG A 292 15.08 -14.41 -0.06
N GLY A 293 15.60 -13.92 -1.18
CA GLY A 293 15.45 -12.53 -1.61
C GLY A 293 13.99 -12.18 -1.87
N VAL A 294 13.25 -13.07 -2.52
CA VAL A 294 11.79 -12.92 -2.74
C VAL A 294 11.02 -12.99 -1.42
N ILE A 295 11.28 -14.03 -0.59
CA ILE A 295 10.57 -14.22 0.69
C ILE A 295 10.72 -13.01 1.61
N GLY A 296 11.94 -12.47 1.71
CA GLY A 296 12.23 -11.34 2.57
C GLY A 296 11.45 -10.10 2.15
N VAL A 297 11.55 -9.70 0.88
CA VAL A 297 10.95 -8.49 0.35
C VAL A 297 9.42 -8.57 0.37
N GLU A 298 8.85 -9.67 -0.13
CA GLU A 298 7.39 -9.83 -0.21
C GLU A 298 6.75 -9.91 1.18
N SER A 299 7.44 -10.48 2.17
CA SER A 299 6.97 -10.46 3.56
C SER A 299 6.96 -9.07 4.16
N SER A 300 7.95 -8.22 3.87
CA SER A 300 7.93 -6.84 4.37
C SER A 300 6.89 -5.99 3.66
N ASN A 301 6.73 -6.18 2.35
CA ASN A 301 5.88 -5.34 1.50
C ASN A 301 4.43 -5.28 2.03
N ASN A 302 3.81 -6.42 2.31
CA ASN A 302 2.45 -6.43 2.87
C ASN A 302 2.40 -6.07 4.36
N ALA A 303 3.49 -6.27 5.11
CA ALA A 303 3.57 -5.85 6.51
C ALA A 303 3.64 -4.32 6.66
N VAL A 304 4.23 -3.61 5.69
CA VAL A 304 4.30 -2.14 5.65
C VAL A 304 2.92 -1.52 5.78
N MET A 305 1.89 -2.09 5.15
CA MET A 305 0.52 -1.57 5.26
C MET A 305 0.04 -1.51 6.71
N GLY A 306 0.30 -2.56 7.50
CA GLY A 306 -0.05 -2.55 8.92
C GLY A 306 0.68 -1.47 9.73
N GLY A 307 1.97 -1.27 9.45
CA GLY A 307 2.77 -0.21 10.07
C GLY A 307 2.34 1.20 9.65
N ALA A 308 2.17 1.43 8.35
CA ALA A 308 1.82 2.71 7.76
C ALA A 308 0.43 3.21 8.17
N LEU A 309 -0.50 2.28 8.45
CA LEU A 309 -1.81 2.62 8.98
C LEU A 309 -1.76 3.18 10.42
N VAL A 310 -0.72 2.88 11.21
CA VAL A 310 -0.60 3.40 12.57
C VAL A 310 -0.59 4.93 12.59
N PRO A 311 0.40 5.64 12.02
CA PRO A 311 0.41 7.10 12.04
C PRO A 311 -0.74 7.71 11.23
N THR A 312 -1.17 7.01 10.16
CA THR A 312 -2.24 7.46 9.27
C THR A 312 -3.57 7.55 10.03
N LEU A 313 -3.94 6.49 10.74
CA LEU A 313 -5.22 6.45 11.45
C LEU A 313 -5.17 7.23 12.76
N LEU A 314 -4.07 7.16 13.51
CA LEU A 314 -3.96 7.79 14.82
C LEU A 314 -3.79 9.30 14.74
N PHE A 315 -2.99 9.78 13.79
CA PHE A 315 -2.56 11.17 13.76
C PHE A 315 -2.95 11.89 12.48
N GLY A 316 -3.59 11.20 11.53
CA GLY A 316 -3.89 11.77 10.22
C GLY A 316 -2.64 12.04 9.38
N VAL A 317 -1.51 11.42 9.74
CA VAL A 317 -0.22 11.63 9.07
C VAL A 317 0.11 10.42 8.20
N PRO A 318 0.25 10.57 6.87
CA PRO A 318 0.45 9.44 5.99
C PRO A 318 1.83 8.77 6.20
N GLY A 319 1.81 7.46 6.44
CA GLY A 319 3.02 6.61 6.40
C GLY A 319 3.66 6.48 5.01
N SER A 320 2.88 6.65 3.94
CA SER A 320 3.30 6.46 2.55
C SER A 320 2.40 7.25 1.59
N GLY A 321 2.78 7.33 0.31
CA GLY A 321 1.92 7.94 -0.71
C GLY A 321 0.56 7.24 -0.87
N SER A 322 0.50 5.92 -0.76
CA SER A 322 -0.76 5.16 -0.83
C SER A 322 -1.66 5.41 0.38
N THR A 323 -1.09 5.58 1.58
CA THR A 323 -1.89 5.95 2.76
C THR A 323 -2.26 7.43 2.79
N ALA A 324 -1.56 8.32 2.08
CA ALA A 324 -2.04 9.69 1.84
C ALA A 324 -3.33 9.69 1.01
N LEU A 325 -3.40 8.85 -0.02
CA LEU A 325 -4.64 8.63 -0.77
C LEU A 325 -5.72 7.97 0.09
N LEU A 326 -5.38 7.06 1.00
CA LEU A 326 -6.35 6.55 1.97
C LEU A 326 -6.96 7.68 2.82
N LEU A 327 -6.15 8.63 3.30
CA LEU A 327 -6.68 9.80 4.03
C LEU A 327 -7.65 10.62 3.17
N SER A 328 -7.30 10.84 1.90
CA SER A 328 -8.20 11.53 0.95
C SER A 328 -9.49 10.74 0.73
N ALA A 329 -9.42 9.41 0.64
CA ALA A 329 -10.59 8.54 0.51
C ALA A 329 -11.51 8.61 1.74
N LEU A 330 -10.92 8.63 2.96
CA LEU A 330 -11.68 8.77 4.20
C LEU A 330 -12.41 10.12 4.25
N ILE A 331 -11.74 11.21 3.91
CA ILE A 331 -12.36 12.55 3.86
C ILE A 331 -13.48 12.58 2.82
N LEU A 332 -13.27 11.95 1.66
CA LEU A 332 -14.28 11.89 0.59
C LEU A 332 -15.59 11.21 1.01
N ILE A 333 -15.51 10.21 1.91
CA ILE A 333 -16.67 9.50 2.45
C ILE A 333 -17.14 10.06 3.81
N GLY A 334 -16.65 11.24 4.19
CA GLY A 334 -17.09 11.97 5.39
C GLY A 334 -16.45 11.51 6.71
N ILE A 335 -15.34 10.78 6.66
CA ILE A 335 -14.59 10.34 7.84
C ILE A 335 -13.37 11.21 8.03
N GLN A 336 -13.22 11.79 9.23
CA GLN A 336 -12.06 12.58 9.60
C GLN A 336 -10.99 11.69 10.25
N PRO A 337 -9.84 11.42 9.58
CA PRO A 337 -8.76 10.64 10.18
C PRO A 337 -8.08 11.39 11.33
N GLY A 338 -7.51 10.64 12.29
CA GLY A 338 -6.85 11.17 13.48
C GLY A 338 -7.37 10.56 14.77
N PRO A 339 -7.20 11.22 15.93
CA PRO A 339 -7.59 10.69 17.24
C PRO A 339 -9.05 10.23 17.36
N GLY A 340 -9.96 10.83 16.59
CA GLY A 340 -11.37 10.42 16.48
C GLY A 340 -11.54 8.95 16.10
N MET A 341 -10.64 8.41 15.27
CA MET A 341 -10.66 7.03 14.80
C MET A 341 -10.53 6.00 15.93
N LEU A 342 -9.90 6.36 17.05
CA LEU A 342 -9.76 5.50 18.23
C LEU A 342 -10.83 5.71 19.30
N THR A 343 -11.64 6.74 19.16
CA THR A 343 -12.62 7.17 20.17
C THR A 343 -14.03 7.02 19.64
N GLN A 344 -14.38 7.80 18.61
CA GLN A 344 -15.71 7.86 18.00
C GLN A 344 -15.89 6.76 16.94
N ASP A 345 -14.91 6.59 16.06
CA ASP A 345 -15.01 5.69 14.90
C ASP A 345 -14.25 4.37 15.10
N ILE A 346 -14.21 3.86 16.34
CA ILE A 346 -13.38 2.70 16.68
C ILE A 346 -13.80 1.43 15.94
N ASP A 347 -15.09 1.26 15.65
CA ASP A 347 -15.58 0.11 14.89
C ASP A 347 -15.16 0.16 13.42
N LEU A 348 -15.11 1.36 12.82
CA LEU A 348 -14.55 1.57 11.49
C LEU A 348 -13.04 1.28 11.46
N THR A 349 -12.33 1.66 12.52
CA THR A 349 -10.91 1.29 12.69
C THR A 349 -10.72 -0.22 12.72
N TYR A 350 -11.50 -0.95 13.53
CA TYR A 350 -11.43 -2.40 13.55
C TYR A 350 -11.87 -3.03 12.21
N LEU A 351 -12.84 -2.44 11.51
CA LEU A 351 -13.26 -2.90 10.18
C LEU A 351 -12.09 -2.83 9.18
N MET A 352 -11.27 -1.78 9.20
CA MET A 352 -10.08 -1.71 8.35
C MET A 352 -9.05 -2.77 8.69
N ILE A 353 -8.82 -3.05 9.98
CA ILE A 353 -7.88 -4.10 10.40
C ILE A 353 -8.33 -5.46 9.89
N TRP A 354 -9.61 -5.79 10.09
CA TRP A 354 -10.16 -7.05 9.61
C TRP A 354 -10.18 -7.12 8.09
N SER A 355 -10.51 -6.02 7.42
CA SER A 355 -10.45 -5.91 5.96
C SER A 355 -9.04 -6.13 5.45
N LEU A 356 -8.02 -5.56 6.10
CA LEU A 356 -6.61 -5.76 5.76
C LEU A 356 -6.24 -7.25 5.87
N ALA A 357 -6.57 -7.89 6.99
CA ALA A 357 -6.28 -9.31 7.20
C ALA A 357 -7.01 -10.20 6.17
N LEU A 358 -8.30 -9.98 5.97
CA LEU A 358 -9.12 -10.78 5.07
C LEU A 358 -8.74 -10.57 3.60
N ALA A 359 -8.47 -9.33 3.18
CA ALA A 359 -8.03 -9.02 1.83
C ALA A 359 -6.69 -9.66 1.49
N ASN A 360 -5.74 -9.69 2.43
CA ASN A 360 -4.48 -10.42 2.26
C ASN A 360 -4.72 -11.91 2.00
N ILE A 361 -5.59 -12.55 2.79
CA ILE A 361 -5.93 -13.97 2.62
C ILE A 361 -6.62 -14.20 1.27
N LEU A 362 -7.62 -13.39 0.93
CA LEU A 362 -8.38 -13.50 -0.31
C LEU A 362 -7.51 -13.25 -1.54
N GLY A 363 -6.72 -12.18 -1.52
CA GLY A 363 -5.87 -11.78 -2.63
C GLY A 363 -4.82 -12.83 -2.95
N ALA A 364 -4.09 -13.30 -1.94
CA ALA A 364 -3.12 -14.36 -2.17
C ALA A 364 -3.77 -15.71 -2.48
N GLY A 365 -4.91 -16.04 -1.86
CA GLY A 365 -5.68 -17.23 -2.22
C GLY A 365 -6.08 -17.21 -3.70
N ALA A 366 -6.55 -16.06 -4.19
CA ALA A 366 -6.83 -15.85 -5.61
C ALA A 366 -5.56 -15.97 -6.46
N CYS A 367 -4.43 -15.39 -6.05
CA CYS A 367 -3.16 -15.56 -6.75
C CYS A 367 -2.69 -17.02 -6.80
N PHE A 368 -2.85 -17.80 -5.73
CA PHE A 368 -2.53 -19.23 -5.74
C PHE A 368 -3.41 -20.02 -6.71
N LEU A 369 -4.72 -19.77 -6.70
CA LEU A 369 -5.70 -20.46 -7.55
C LEU A 369 -5.59 -20.05 -9.03
N PHE A 370 -5.42 -18.77 -9.28
CA PHE A 370 -5.49 -18.17 -10.61
C PHE A 370 -4.14 -17.76 -11.19
N SER A 371 -3.01 -18.06 -10.54
CA SER A 371 -1.65 -17.73 -11.03
C SER A 371 -1.44 -18.04 -12.51
N ARG A 372 -1.92 -19.20 -13.00
CA ARG A 372 -1.85 -19.59 -14.41
C ARG A 372 -2.67 -18.70 -15.36
N HIS A 373 -3.79 -18.17 -14.89
CA HIS A 373 -4.67 -17.29 -15.66
C HIS A 373 -4.21 -15.83 -15.57
N LEU A 374 -3.79 -15.39 -14.38
CA LEU A 374 -3.22 -14.06 -14.15
C LEU A 374 -1.92 -13.87 -14.92
N ALA A 375 -1.08 -14.92 -15.01
CA ALA A 375 0.10 -14.93 -15.88
C ALA A 375 -0.20 -14.89 -17.38
N LYS A 376 -1.46 -15.11 -17.79
CA LYS A 376 -1.87 -14.86 -19.18
C LYS A 376 -2.27 -13.41 -19.40
N LEU A 377 -2.72 -12.69 -18.38
CA LEU A 377 -3.01 -11.25 -18.47
C LEU A 377 -1.73 -10.46 -18.73
N THR A 378 -0.59 -10.89 -18.18
CA THR A 378 0.73 -10.33 -18.50
C THR A 378 1.19 -10.60 -19.94
N LEU A 379 0.45 -11.42 -20.72
CA LEU A 379 0.76 -11.68 -22.13
C LEU A 379 0.08 -10.70 -23.09
N ILE A 380 -0.89 -9.91 -22.60
CA ILE A 380 -1.58 -8.91 -23.41
C ILE A 380 -0.55 -7.83 -23.79
N PRO A 381 -0.26 -7.62 -25.09
CA PRO A 381 0.66 -6.58 -25.51
C PRO A 381 0.07 -5.22 -25.14
N PHE A 382 0.83 -4.43 -24.39
CA PHE A 382 0.60 -2.99 -24.25
C PHE A 382 1.15 -2.35 -25.53
N SER A 383 0.28 -2.30 -26.55
CA SER A 383 0.57 -1.66 -27.84
C SER A 383 0.50 -0.15 -27.76
#